data_AF-A0A9X9A6D0-F1
#
_entry.id   AF-A0A9X9A6D0-F1
#
_cell.length_a   1.000
_cell.length_b   1.000
_cell.length_c   1.000
_cell.angle_alpha   90.00
_cell.angle_beta   90.00
_cell.angle_gamma   90.00
#
_symmetry.space_group_name_H-M   'P 1'
#
loop_
_entity.id
_entity.type
_entity.pdbx_description
1 polymer ?
#
loop_
_entity_poly.entity_id
_entity_poly.type
_entity_poly.pdbx_seq_one_letter_code
_entity_poly.pdbx_strand_id
1 'polypeptide(L)' 'ETATALGVTLDELNNVILTAPCGIGDVLSLQVRPTAHFLESKERLHMYKNRVIKKNWQSKWPNITITYPEI' A
#
# COMPACT_ATOMS: atom_id res chain seq x y z
N GLU A 1 -3.46 1.36 -1.42
CA GLU A 1 -2.29 0.50 -1.63
C GLU A 1 -2.10 -0.32 -0.35
N THR A 2 -1.97 -1.65 -0.42
CA THR A 2 -1.85 -2.52 0.78
C THR A 2 -0.55 -2.29 1.54
N ALA A 3 0.59 -2.17 0.85
CA ALA A 3 1.88 -1.85 1.45
C ALA A 3 1.94 -0.47 2.14
N THR A 4 0.94 0.39 1.93
CA THR A 4 0.82 1.68 2.65
C THR A 4 -0.22 1.65 3.77
N ALA A 5 -0.93 0.54 3.95
CA ALA A 5 -1.95 0.39 4.99
C ALA A 5 -1.28 -0.04 6.30
N LEU A 6 -0.33 0.78 6.77
CA LEU A 6 0.46 0.58 7.98
C LEU A 6 0.36 1.82 8.86
N GLY A 7 0.19 1.61 10.15
CA GLY A 7 0.27 2.67 11.16
C GLY A 7 1.28 2.27 12.23
N VAL A 8 2.14 3.20 12.62
CA VAL A 8 3.14 2.99 13.67
C VAL A 8 3.10 4.14 14.65
N THR A 9 3.17 3.81 15.94
CA THR A 9 3.31 4.77 17.04
C THR A 9 4.14 4.14 18.15
N LEU A 10 4.56 4.95 19.12
CA LEU A 10 5.10 4.47 20.38
C LEU A 10 4.00 4.45 21.44
N ASP A 11 4.10 3.52 22.38
CA ASP A 11 3.36 3.57 23.64
C ASP A 11 4.08 4.44 24.70
N GLU A 12 3.49 4.56 25.88
CA GLU A 12 4.05 5.33 27.01
C GLU A 12 5.42 4.80 27.51
N LEU A 13 5.79 3.57 27.15
CA LEU A 13 7.05 2.92 27.50
C LEU A 13 8.06 2.93 26.33
N ASN A 14 7.77 3.66 25.25
CA ASN A 14 8.54 3.70 24.01
C ASN A 14 8.59 2.36 23.24
N ASN A 15 7.64 1.44 23.46
CA ASN A 15 7.51 0.26 22.62
C ASN A 15 6.80 0.61 21.31
N VAL A 16 7.20 -0.06 20.23
CA VAL A 16 6.57 0.11 18.92
C VAL A 16 5.22 -0.61 18.90
N ILE A 17 4.15 0.14 18.65
CA ILE A 17 2.83 -0.38 18.30
C ILE A 17 2.66 -0.31 16.79
N LEU A 18 2.37 -1.46 16.17
CA LEU A 18 2.10 -1.59 14.74
C LEU A 18 0.65 -2.00 14.50
N THR A 19 -0.01 -1.31 13.58
CA THR A 19 -1.24 -1.80 12.96
C THR A 19 -1.00 -2.07 11.46
N ALA A 20 -1.48 -3.22 11.00
CA ALA A 20 -1.33 -3.69 9.63
C ALA A 20 -2.62 -4.42 9.18
N PRO A 21 -3.72 -3.71 8.91
CA PRO A 21 -5.00 -4.31 8.51
C PRO A 21 -4.92 -5.17 7.23
N CYS A 22 -3.90 -4.97 6.39
CA CYS A 22 -3.63 -5.80 5.21
C CYS A 22 -2.48 -6.79 5.40
N GLY A 23 -1.99 -6.95 6.64
CA GLY A 23 -0.75 -7.66 6.95
C GLY A 23 0.51 -6.89 6.52
N ILE A 24 1.67 -7.48 6.80
CA ILE A 24 2.99 -6.88 6.50
C ILE A 24 3.68 -7.51 5.28
N GLY A 25 3.12 -8.57 4.71
CA GLY A 25 3.76 -9.34 3.63
C GLY A 25 4.07 -8.48 2.41
N ASP A 26 3.14 -7.61 2.01
CA ASP A 26 3.29 -6.77 0.82
C ASP A 26 4.40 -5.71 1.00
N VAL A 27 4.56 -5.12 2.19
CA VAL A 27 5.65 -4.15 2.43
C VAL A 27 7.02 -4.84 2.49
N LEU A 28 7.09 -6.03 3.08
CA LEU A 28 8.33 -6.80 3.18
C LEU A 28 8.79 -7.35 1.81
N SER A 29 7.84 -7.65 0.92
CA SER A 29 8.11 -8.19 -0.42
C SER A 29 8.12 -7.13 -1.53
N LEU A 30 8.08 -5.84 -1.17
CA LEU A 30 8.04 -4.71 -2.11
C LEU A 30 6.89 -4.81 -3.14
N GLN A 31 5.70 -5.17 -2.69
CA GLN A 31 4.50 -5.28 -3.52
C GLN A 31 3.50 -4.15 -3.25
N VAL A 32 3.07 -3.46 -4.30
CA VAL A 32 2.02 -2.44 -4.25
C VAL A 32 0.81 -2.92 -5.02
N ARG A 33 -0.25 -3.30 -4.31
CA ARG A 33 -1.55 -3.67 -4.87
C ARG A 33 -2.68 -2.87 -4.23
N PRO A 34 -3.85 -2.74 -4.85
CA PRO A 34 -5.00 -2.08 -4.22
C PRO A 34 -5.49 -2.87 -3.00
N THR A 35 -6.11 -2.17 -2.05
CA THR A 35 -6.84 -2.83 -0.96
C THR A 35 -8.22 -3.26 -1.46
N ALA A 36 -8.93 -4.12 -0.70
CA ALA A 36 -10.30 -4.51 -1.01
C ALA A 36 -11.22 -3.30 -1.26
N HIS A 37 -11.09 -2.25 -0.45
CA HIS A 37 -11.82 -1.00 -0.60
C HIS A 37 -11.67 -0.34 -1.98
N PHE A 38 -10.48 -0.44 -2.59
CA PHE A 38 -10.21 0.10 -3.93
C PHE A 38 -10.71 -0.78 -5.06
N LEU A 39 -10.99 -2.06 -4.79
CA LEU A 39 -11.54 -3.02 -5.76
C LEU A 39 -13.07 -2.94 -5.85
N GLU A 40 -13.74 -2.28 -4.89
CA GLU A 40 -15.21 -2.20 -4.83
C GLU A 40 -15.86 -1.40 -5.97
N SER A 41 -15.12 -0.50 -6.65
CA SER A 41 -15.69 0.29 -7.75
C SER A 41 -14.64 0.71 -8.78
N LYS A 42 -15.09 0.97 -10.01
CA LYS A 42 -14.25 1.44 -11.12
C LYS A 42 -13.63 2.80 -10.82
N GLU A 43 -14.38 3.69 -10.18
CA GLU A 43 -13.93 5.03 -9.79
C GLU A 43 -12.80 4.94 -8.76
N ARG A 44 -12.93 4.08 -7.75
CA ARG A 44 -11.88 3.89 -6.75
C ARG A 44 -10.65 3.22 -7.37
N LEU A 45 -10.85 2.23 -8.23
CA LEU A 45 -9.74 1.62 -8.95
C LEU A 45 -8.98 2.64 -9.80
N HIS A 46 -9.68 3.59 -10.42
CA HIS A 46 -9.06 4.72 -11.12
C HIS A 46 -8.27 5.63 -10.18
N MET A 47 -8.79 5.95 -8.99
CA MET A 47 -8.06 6.71 -7.96
C MET A 47 -6.77 6.00 -7.54
N TYR A 48 -6.79 4.68 -7.35
CA TYR A 48 -5.60 3.88 -7.05
C TYR A 48 -4.55 4.02 -8.16
N LYS A 49 -4.95 3.82 -9.43
CA LYS A 49 -4.05 3.94 -10.59
C LYS A 49 -3.39 5.32 -10.63
N ASN A 50 -4.16 6.39 -10.44
CA ASN A 50 -3.64 7.76 -10.43
C ASN A 50 -2.65 8.01 -9.28
N ARG A 51 -2.93 7.47 -8.08
CA ARG A 51 -2.02 7.59 -6.92
C ARG A 51 -0.69 6.90 -7.18
N VAL A 52 -0.72 5.68 -7.71
CA VAL A 52 0.49 4.91 -8.04
C VAL A 52 1.37 5.67 -9.02
N ILE A 53 0.78 6.20 -10.10
CA ILE A 53 1.51 7.00 -11.11
C ILE A 53 2.13 8.24 -10.46
N LYS A 54 1.37 8.98 -9.65
CA LYS A 54 1.86 10.20 -8.99
C LYS A 54 2.99 9.92 -8.00
N LYS A 55 2.96 8.77 -7.32
CA LYS A 55 4.00 8.37 -6.36
C LYS A 55 5.30 7.94 -7.04
N ASN A 56 5.22 7.43 -8.26
CA ASN A 56 6.35 6.96 -9.06
C ASN A 56 7.30 6.07 -8.23
N TRP A 57 6.74 5.03 -7.61
CA TRP A 57 7.46 4.23 -6.62
C TRP A 57 8.77 3.64 -7.16
N GLN A 58 8.80 3.23 -8.43
CA GLN A 58 9.99 2.69 -9.09
C GLN A 58 11.20 3.66 -9.07
N SER A 59 10.98 4.97 -8.97
CA SER A 59 12.08 5.95 -8.90
C SER A 59 12.93 5.84 -7.64
N LYS A 60 12.33 5.39 -6.53
CA LYS A 60 13.01 5.20 -5.23
C LYS A 60 13.26 3.74 -4.90
N TRP A 61 12.39 2.85 -5.38
CA TRP A 61 12.41 1.43 -5.09
C TRP A 61 12.46 0.64 -6.40
N PRO A 62 13.65 0.40 -6.97
CA PRO A 62 13.78 -0.23 -8.29
C PRO A 62 13.18 -1.64 -8.38
N ASN A 63 13.17 -2.37 -7.27
CA ASN A 63 12.66 -3.75 -7.19
C ASN A 63 11.17 -3.83 -6.82
N ILE A 64 10.45 -2.70 -6.79
CA ILE A 64 9.04 -2.69 -6.40
C ILE A 64 8.17 -3.29 -7.50
N THR A 65 7.28 -4.19 -7.13
CA THR A 65 6.28 -4.79 -8.02
C THR A 65 4.95 -4.09 -7.80
N ILE A 66 4.30 -3.65 -8.88
CA ILE A 66 3.02 -2.94 -8.81
C ILE A 66 1.95 -3.73 -9.57
N THR A 67 0.84 -4.02 -8.89
CA THR A 67 -0.31 -4.73 -9.48
C THR A 67 -1.33 -3.73 -10.02
N TYR A 68 -1.65 -3.82 -11.30
CA TYR A 68 -2.69 -3.03 -11.94
C TYR A 68 -3.89 -3.93 -12.27
N PRO A 69 -4.98 -3.93 -11.46
CA PRO A 69 -6.16 -4.71 -11.79
C PRO A 69 -6.87 -4.19 -13.02
N GLU A 70 -7.51 -5.11 -13.73
CA GLU A 70 -8.44 -4.83 -14.82
C GLU A 70 -9.72 -4.17 -14.30
N ILE A 71 -10.43 -3.45 -15.19
CA ILE A 71 -11.63 -2.65 -14.89
C ILE A 71 -12.89 -3.41 -15.28
#